data_AF-A0A6M0F5B3-F1
#
_entry.id   AF-A0A6M0F5B3-F1
#
_cell.length_a   1.000
_cell.length_b   1.000
_cell.length_c   1.000
_cell.angle_alpha   90.00
_cell.angle_beta   90.00
_cell.angle_gamma   90.00
#
_symmetry.space_group_name_H-M   'P 1'
#
loop_
_entity.id
_entity.type
_entity.pdbx_description
1 polymer ?
#
loop_
_entity_poly.entity_id
_entity_poly.type
_entity_poly.pdbx_seq_one_letter_code
_entity_poly.pdbx_strand_id
1 'polypeptide(L)'
;MPERSVLNILCNVEHWLNWTRHFGPVSGNEPKLKQPTERYIFTTFGYGCNLGPNEIAQHSRDVVTSHMISYTNRRHITTKKIEAAIRDIINAFNRFSLPSIWGTGKKSCSRWQ
;
A
#
# COMPACT_ATOMS: atom_id res chain seq x y z
N MET A 1 -14.54 -15.69 10.57
CA MET A 1 -13.64 -14.52 10.44
C MET A 1 -14.33 -13.49 9.57
N PRO A 2 -14.31 -12.18 9.90
CA PRO A 2 -14.90 -11.17 9.05
C PRO A 2 -14.22 -11.15 7.68
N GLU A 3 -14.97 -10.86 6.63
CA GLU A 3 -14.43 -10.76 5.27
C GLU A 3 -13.40 -9.63 5.21
N ARG A 4 -12.12 -9.99 4.98
CA ARG A 4 -11.03 -9.03 4.88
C ARG A 4 -10.74 -8.77 3.41
N SER A 5 -11.34 -7.72 2.86
CA SER A 5 -10.93 -7.18 1.57
C SER A 5 -9.47 -6.70 1.63
N VAL A 6 -8.72 -6.84 0.52
CA VAL A 6 -7.35 -6.31 0.39
C VAL A 6 -7.31 -4.81 0.72
N LEU A 7 -8.38 -4.08 0.42
CA LEU A 7 -8.50 -2.66 0.75
C LEU A 7 -8.53 -2.43 2.27
N ASN A 8 -9.21 -3.30 3.02
CA ASN A 8 -9.18 -3.26 4.50
C ASN A 8 -7.79 -3.59 5.06
N ILE A 9 -7.05 -4.49 4.42
CA ILE A 9 -5.67 -4.81 4.82
C ILE A 9 -4.76 -3.60 4.58
N LEU A 10 -4.86 -2.95 3.42
CA LEU A 10 -4.10 -1.75 3.11
C LEU A 10 -4.42 -0.59 4.06
N CYS A 11 -5.70 -0.40 4.39
CA CYS A 11 -6.14 0.60 5.38
C CYS A 11 -5.59 0.29 6.77
N ASN A 12 -5.62 -0.96 7.20
CA ASN A 12 -5.06 -1.38 8.48
C ASN A 12 -3.54 -1.14 8.53
N VAL A 13 -2.80 -1.56 7.50
CA VAL A 13 -1.35 -1.31 7.41
C VAL A 13 -1.03 0.19 7.36
N GLU A 14 -1.88 0.99 6.73
CA GLU A 14 -1.77 2.46 6.73
C GLU A 14 -1.94 3.03 8.14
N HIS A 15 -2.95 2.58 8.87
CA HIS A 15 -3.19 3.00 10.25
C HIS A 15 -2.00 2.73 11.18
N TRP A 16 -1.34 1.58 11.05
CA TRP A 16 -0.22 1.20 11.92
C TRP A 16 1.13 1.76 11.47
N LEU A 17 1.40 1.75 10.16
CA LEU A 17 2.72 2.04 9.63
C LEU A 17 2.81 3.39 8.93
N ASN A 18 1.69 4.05 8.62
CA ASN A 18 1.65 5.30 7.87
C ASN A 18 2.56 5.27 6.62
N TRP A 19 2.45 4.19 5.83
CA TRP A 19 3.30 3.93 4.65
C TRP A 19 3.03 4.91 3.51
N THR A 20 1.85 5.55 3.51
CA THR A 20 1.43 6.59 2.56
C THR A 20 2.31 7.84 2.62
N ARG A 21 3.05 8.06 3.72
CA ARG A 21 4.04 9.15 3.86
C ARG A 21 5.08 9.20 2.74
N HIS A 22 5.39 8.06 2.13
CA HIS A 22 6.37 7.98 1.04
C HIS A 22 5.84 8.58 -0.28
N PHE A 23 4.52 8.64 -0.47
CA PHE A 23 3.91 9.22 -1.67
C PHE A 23 3.63 10.71 -1.54
N GLY A 24 3.50 11.20 -0.31
CA GLY A 24 3.43 12.63 -0.02
C GLY A 24 4.67 13.40 -0.52
N PRO A 25 4.54 14.71 -0.76
CA PRO A 25 5.69 15.58 -1.01
C PRO A 25 6.56 15.69 0.26
N VAL A 26 7.89 15.57 0.09
CA VAL A 26 8.87 15.68 1.19
C VAL A 26 8.78 17.04 1.91
N SER A 27 8.33 18.08 1.20
CA SER A 27 8.23 19.44 1.72
C SER A 27 7.00 19.72 2.59
N GLY A 28 6.12 18.75 2.88
CA GLY A 28 4.94 18.95 3.73
C GLY A 28 3.86 19.86 3.13
N ASN A 29 4.10 20.47 1.97
CA ASN A 29 3.09 21.18 1.19
C ASN A 29 2.26 20.14 0.43
N GLU A 30 1.38 19.46 1.15
CA GLU A 30 0.37 18.62 0.53
C GLU A 30 -0.42 19.51 -0.43
N PRO A 31 -0.48 19.19 -1.74
CA PRO A 31 -1.48 19.81 -2.59
C PRO A 31 -2.82 19.62 -1.88
N LYS A 32 -3.73 20.61 -1.94
CA LYS A 32 -5.06 20.61 -1.30
C LYS A 32 -5.93 19.43 -1.80
N LEU A 33 -5.49 18.22 -1.55
CA LEU A 33 -6.12 16.96 -1.84
C LEU A 33 -7.06 16.76 -0.67
N LYS A 34 -8.36 16.75 -0.94
CA LYS A 34 -9.32 16.22 0.02
C LYS A 34 -8.90 14.77 0.29
N GLN A 35 -8.64 14.44 1.56
CA GLN A 35 -8.34 13.08 2.01
C GLN A 35 -7.17 12.40 1.26
N PRO A 36 -5.93 12.89 1.44
CA PRO A 36 -4.76 12.43 0.69
C PRO A 36 -4.47 10.94 0.92
N THR A 37 -4.63 10.46 2.15
CA THR A 37 -4.45 9.05 2.54
C THR A 37 -5.36 8.11 1.77
N GLU A 38 -6.68 8.36 1.80
CA GLU A 38 -7.67 7.52 1.11
C GLU A 38 -7.37 7.45 -0.39
N ARG A 39 -7.02 8.59 -0.98
CA ARG A 39 -6.65 8.67 -2.40
C ARG A 39 -5.39 7.87 -2.73
N TYR A 40 -4.38 7.86 -1.87
CA TYR A 40 -3.20 7.01 -2.06
C TYR A 40 -3.54 5.52 -1.95
N ILE A 41 -4.35 5.13 -0.96
CA ILE A 41 -4.79 3.74 -0.78
C ILE A 41 -5.55 3.24 -2.03
N PHE A 42 -6.54 4.01 -2.52
CA PHE A 42 -7.29 3.66 -3.73
C PHE A 42 -6.40 3.62 -4.98
N THR A 43 -5.44 4.54 -5.10
CA THR A 43 -4.51 4.55 -6.23
C THR A 43 -3.60 3.31 -6.22
N THR A 44 -3.01 2.98 -5.07
CA THR A 44 -2.16 1.80 -4.93
C THR A 44 -2.95 0.51 -5.12
N PHE A 45 -4.18 0.44 -4.60
CA PHE A 45 -5.06 -0.72 -4.81
C PHE A 45 -5.46 -0.88 -6.28
N GLY A 46 -5.91 0.19 -6.94
CA GLY A 46 -6.32 0.18 -8.34
C GLY A 46 -5.23 -0.22 -9.32
N TYR A 47 -4.05 0.36 -9.17
CA TYR A 47 -2.90 0.01 -10.01
C TYR A 47 -2.25 -1.31 -9.59
N GLY A 48 -2.29 -1.68 -8.31
CA GLY A 48 -1.75 -2.95 -7.82
C GLY A 48 -2.60 -4.16 -8.22
N CYS A 49 -3.92 -3.99 -8.32
CA CYS A 49 -4.85 -5.04 -8.74
C CYS A 49 -5.25 -4.95 -10.22
N ASN A 50 -4.64 -4.06 -11.02
CA ASN A 50 -4.96 -3.83 -12.43
C ASN A 50 -6.44 -3.50 -12.75
N LEU A 51 -7.22 -3.07 -11.74
CA LEU A 51 -8.62 -2.63 -11.88
C LEU A 51 -8.74 -1.30 -12.65
N GLY A 52 -7.63 -0.59 -12.82
CA GLY A 52 -7.61 0.70 -13.48
C GLY A 52 -8.42 1.78 -12.76
N PRO A 53 -8.40 3.02 -13.27
CA PRO A 53 -8.95 4.17 -12.57
C PRO A 53 -10.49 4.26 -12.64
N ASN A 54 -11.14 3.61 -13.63
CA ASN A 54 -12.59 3.65 -13.81
C ASN A 54 -13.33 2.71 -12.84
N GLU A 55 -12.86 1.47 -12.68
CA GLU A 55 -13.48 0.51 -11.75
C GLU A 55 -13.34 0.99 -10.30
N ILE A 56 -12.18 1.57 -9.95
CA ILE A 56 -11.97 2.17 -8.63
C ILE A 56 -12.89 3.36 -8.41
N ALA A 57 -13.06 4.24 -9.40
CA ALA A 57 -13.96 5.39 -9.27
C ALA A 57 -15.43 4.96 -9.13
N GLN A 58 -15.82 3.86 -9.78
CA GLN A 58 -17.16 3.29 -9.65
C GLN A 58 -17.39 2.67 -8.27
N HIS A 59 -16.38 2.02 -7.70
CA HIS A 59 -16.46 1.40 -6.37
C HIS A 59 -16.17 2.35 -5.20
N SER A 60 -15.63 3.55 -5.45
CA SER A 60 -15.23 4.50 -4.41
C SER A 60 -16.38 5.36 -3.86
N ARG A 61 -17.64 5.14 -4.29
CA ARG A 61 -18.82 5.89 -3.81
C ARG A 61 -18.61 7.42 -3.80
N ASP A 62 -18.06 7.96 -4.88
CA ASP A 62 -17.77 9.40 -5.09
C ASP A 62 -16.56 9.97 -4.31
N VAL A 63 -15.82 9.15 -3.54
CA VAL A 63 -14.63 9.62 -2.79
C VAL A 63 -13.46 9.95 -3.71
N VAL A 64 -13.29 9.22 -4.83
CA VAL A 64 -12.21 9.47 -5.81
C VAL A 64 -12.68 9.29 -7.24
N THR A 65 -12.31 10.23 -8.11
CA THR A 65 -12.57 10.17 -9.56
C THR A 65 -11.43 9.49 -10.32
N SER A 66 -11.73 8.88 -11.48
CA SER A 66 -10.72 8.26 -12.37
C SER A 66 -9.58 9.20 -12.78
N HIS A 67 -9.91 10.47 -13.07
CA HIS A 67 -8.91 11.51 -13.37
C HIS A 67 -8.02 11.82 -12.17
N MET A 68 -8.59 11.84 -10.96
CA MET A 68 -7.86 12.06 -9.72
C MET A 68 -6.84 10.95 -9.45
N ILE A 69 -7.24 9.69 -9.63
CA ILE A 69 -6.38 8.50 -9.45
C ILE A 69 -5.22 8.54 -10.45
N SER A 70 -5.53 8.78 -11.73
CA SER A 70 -4.54 8.86 -12.80
C SER A 70 -3.52 9.99 -12.59
N TYR A 71 -3.97 11.15 -12.11
CA TYR A 71 -3.11 12.29 -11.79
C TYR A 71 -2.19 11.97 -10.61
N THR A 72 -2.73 11.39 -9.54
CA THR A 72 -1.95 11.01 -8.34
C THR A 72 -0.89 9.98 -8.68
N ASN A 73 -1.24 8.95 -9.46
CA ASN A 73 -0.28 7.94 -9.88
C ASN A 73 0.91 8.55 -10.62
N ARG A 74 0.65 9.39 -11.64
CA ARG A 74 1.73 10.01 -12.42
C ARG A 74 2.62 10.95 -11.62
N ARG A 75 2.08 11.64 -10.62
CA ARG A 75 2.78 12.74 -9.93
C ARG A 75 3.41 12.32 -8.60
N HIS A 76 2.82 11.37 -7.89
CA HIS A 76 3.20 11.00 -6.52
C HIS A 76 3.73 9.58 -6.39
N ILE A 77 3.34 8.69 -7.30
CA ILE A 77 3.76 7.29 -7.30
C ILE A 77 4.96 7.15 -8.24
N THR A 78 6.06 6.63 -7.71
CA THR A 78 7.29 6.35 -8.46
C THR A 78 7.87 5.06 -7.92
N THR A 79 8.54 4.28 -8.76
CA THR A 79 9.16 3.00 -8.37
C THR A 79 9.96 3.12 -7.08
N LYS A 80 10.81 4.16 -6.97
CA LYS A 80 11.63 4.43 -5.77
C LYS A 80 10.80 4.58 -4.49
N LYS A 81 9.64 5.22 -4.57
CA LYS A 81 8.73 5.44 -3.42
C LYS A 81 7.97 4.17 -3.04
N ILE A 82 7.56 3.38 -4.04
CA ILE A 82 6.96 2.06 -3.82
C ILE A 82 7.96 1.15 -3.12
N GLU A 83 9.20 1.08 -3.61
CA GLU A 83 10.25 0.27 -2.98
C GLU A 83 10.55 0.73 -1.55
N ALA A 84 10.56 2.03 -1.29
CA ALA A 84 10.73 2.56 0.07
C ALA A 84 9.57 2.13 0.99
N ALA A 85 8.32 2.23 0.54
CA ALA A 85 7.15 1.79 1.29
C ALA A 85 7.17 0.27 1.54
N ILE A 86 7.54 -0.53 0.54
CA ILE A 86 7.69 -1.99 0.69
C ILE A 86 8.75 -2.32 1.73
N ARG A 87 9.92 -1.66 1.68
CA ARG A 87 10.98 -1.86 2.69
C ARG A 87 10.51 -1.52 4.09
N ASP A 88 9.73 -0.44 4.25
CA ASP A 88 9.18 -0.04 5.54
C ASP A 88 8.21 -1.09 6.10
N ILE A 89 7.31 -1.60 5.25
CA ILE A 89 6.37 -2.67 5.62
C ILE A 89 7.12 -3.95 6.00
N ILE A 90 8.14 -4.35 5.24
CA ILE A 90 8.97 -5.53 5.54
C ILE A 90 9.72 -5.33 6.86
N ASN A 91 10.31 -4.16 7.08
CA ASN A 91 11.03 -3.84 8.31
C ASN A 91 10.09 -3.88 9.53
N ALA A 92 8.88 -3.36 9.39
CA ALA A 92 7.85 -3.46 10.43
C ALA A 92 7.44 -4.91 10.66
N PHE A 93 7.20 -5.68 9.60
CA PHE A 93 6.87 -7.10 9.69
C PHE A 93 7.94 -7.92 10.43
N ASN A 94 9.23 -7.64 10.15
CA ASN A 94 10.35 -8.27 10.85
C ASN A 94 10.38 -7.94 12.35
N ARG A 95 9.90 -6.76 12.76
CA ARG A 95 9.78 -6.39 14.19
C ARG A 95 8.65 -7.15 14.90
N PHE A 96 7.57 -7.49 14.20
CA PHE A 96 6.42 -8.19 14.77
C PHE A 96 6.65 -9.68 15.05
N SER A 97 7.89 -10.19 14.93
CA SER A 97 8.26 -11.55 15.36
C SER A 97 7.44 -12.68 14.74
N LEU A 98 6.81 -12.47 13.58
CA LEU A 98 6.19 -13.54 12.80
C LEU A 98 7.19 -14.65 12.38
N PRO A 99 8.50 -14.39 12.15
CA PRO A 99 9.47 -15.47 11.93
C PRO A 99 9.65 -16.40 13.14
N SER A 100 9.23 -16.00 14.34
CA SER A 100 9.27 -16.85 15.53
C SER A 100 8.08 -17.80 15.61
N ILE A 101 6.95 -17.46 14.98
CA ILE A 101 5.68 -18.21 15.08
C ILE A 101 5.50 -19.12 13.85
N TRP A 102 6.02 -18.73 12.68
CA TRP A 102 5.98 -19.53 11.44
C TRP A 102 7.19 -20.46 11.24
N GLY A 103 7.99 -20.67 12.28
CA GLY A 103 9.08 -21.65 12.29
C GLY A 103 10.44 -20.98 12.27
N THR A 104 11.21 -21.23 13.33
CA THR A 104 12.65 -20.99 13.39
C THR A 104 13.31 -21.39 12.07
N GLY A 105 13.90 -20.42 11.37
CA GLY A 105 14.74 -20.61 10.19
C GLY A 105 16.05 -21.36 10.48
N LYS A 106 15.96 -22.52 11.14
CA LYS A 106 17.05 -23.46 11.34
C LYS A 106 16.76 -24.73 10.52
N LYS A 107 17.43 -24.77 9.37
CA LYS A 107 18.05 -25.96 8.74
C LYS A 107 17.09 -27.06 8.27
N SER A 108 16.95 -27.18 6.94
CA SER A 108 17.54 -28.33 6.25
C SER A 108 17.67 -28.04 4.75
N CYS A 109 18.89 -27.67 4.38
CA CYS A 109 19.46 -28.08 3.11
C CYS A 109 19.62 -29.60 3.19
N SER A 110 18.78 -30.35 2.50
CA SER A 110 19.11 -31.70 2.07
C SER A 110 18.36 -32.01 0.78
N ARG A 111 19.07 -31.76 -0.33
CA ARG A 111 19.27 -32.72 -1.42
C ARG A 111 18.00 -33.33 -2.01
N TRP A 112 17.61 -32.84 -3.18
CA TRP A 112 16.96 -33.67 -4.19
C TRP A 112 17.91 -33.80 -5.37
N GLN A 113 18.40 -35.03 -5.50
CA GLN A 113 19.22 -35.55 -6.56
C GLN A 113 18.30 -36.06 -7.67
#